data_AF-A0A932ZFF3-F1
#
_entry.id   AF-A0A932ZFF3-F1
#
_cell.length_a   1.000
_cell.length_b   1.000
_cell.length_c   1.000
_cell.angle_alpha   90.00
_cell.angle_beta   90.00
_cell.angle_gamma   90.00
#
_symmetry.space_group_name_H-M   'P 1'
#
loop_
_entity.id
_entity.type
_entity.pdbx_description
1 polymer ?
#
loop_
_entity_poly.entity_id
_entity_poly.type
_entity_poly.pdbx_seq_one_letter_code
_entity_poly.pdbx_strand_id
1 'polypeptide(L)'
;MLNRFRERAQAPMVAAASTYFSLMTGGRYERLEVDEEGDTPVLRAVQGDGVRKGIEAMGDGTSDQLYLALRLAALDLHRTSHPQMPLILDDVLITSDDERSANILRALARFAEGGQVMIFTHHRHLIDVARGVLNDQTLAVHFL
;
A
#
# COMPACT_ATOMS: atom_id res chain seq x y z
N MET A 1 -14.89 26.95 -4.85
CA MET A 1 -15.91 25.88 -4.66
C MET A 1 -15.41 24.54 -5.19
N LEU A 2 -14.65 24.50 -6.30
CA LEU A 2 -13.99 23.30 -6.83
C LEU A 2 -12.90 22.70 -5.90
N ASN A 3 -12.05 23.54 -5.29
CA ASN A 3 -10.99 23.06 -4.36
C ASN A 3 -11.56 22.31 -3.14
N ARG A 4 -12.61 22.84 -2.50
CA ARG A 4 -13.28 22.18 -1.36
C ARG A 4 -13.93 20.83 -1.70
N PHE A 5 -14.30 20.58 -2.96
CA PHE A 5 -14.81 19.27 -3.40
C PHE A 5 -13.67 18.29 -3.67
N ARG A 6 -12.57 18.75 -4.28
CA ARG A 6 -11.34 17.96 -4.46
C ARG A 6 -10.72 17.55 -3.12
N GLU A 7 -10.58 18.47 -2.17
CA GLU A 7 -10.08 18.21 -0.81
C GLU A 7 -10.92 17.16 -0.08
N ARG A 8 -12.26 17.24 -0.17
CA ARG A 8 -13.18 16.29 0.47
C ARG A 8 -13.14 14.90 -0.16
N ALA A 9 -12.96 14.80 -1.47
CA ALA A 9 -12.84 13.51 -2.15
C ALA A 9 -11.44 12.89 -1.99
N GLN A 10 -10.40 13.72 -1.87
CA GLN A 10 -9.02 13.27 -1.66
C GLN A 10 -8.76 12.82 -0.23
N ALA A 11 -9.42 13.41 0.78
CA ALA A 11 -9.17 13.07 2.18
C ALA A 11 -9.37 11.56 2.51
N PRO A 12 -10.47 10.89 2.07
CA PRO A 12 -10.62 9.44 2.28
C PRO A 12 -9.53 8.62 1.57
N MET A 13 -9.15 9.02 0.35
CA MET A 13 -8.10 8.34 -0.43
C MET A 13 -6.74 8.44 0.27
N VAL A 14 -6.36 9.65 0.67
CA VAL A 14 -5.09 9.92 1.32
C VAL A 14 -5.03 9.24 2.68
N ALA A 15 -6.12 9.21 3.44
CA ALA A 15 -6.20 8.50 4.72
C ALA A 15 -6.06 6.97 4.55
N ALA A 16 -6.77 6.37 3.59
CA ALA A 16 -6.66 4.95 3.29
C ALA A 16 -5.24 4.59 2.80
N ALA A 17 -4.69 5.39 1.89
CA ALA A 17 -3.33 5.19 1.38
C ALA A 17 -2.28 5.37 2.48
N SER A 18 -2.46 6.33 3.40
CA SER A 18 -1.60 6.51 4.59
C SER A 18 -1.54 5.25 5.44
N THR A 19 -2.68 4.60 5.64
CA THR A 19 -2.76 3.35 6.42
C THR A 19 -1.95 2.23 5.77
N TYR A 20 -2.14 2.00 4.47
CA TYR A 20 -1.38 0.98 3.74
C TYR A 20 0.11 1.31 3.66
N PHE A 21 0.46 2.57 3.37
CA PHE A 21 1.85 2.99 3.20
C PHE A 21 2.63 2.94 4.52
N SER A 22 2.01 3.36 5.62
CA SER A 22 2.60 3.23 6.96
C SER A 22 2.89 1.77 7.30
N LEU A 23 1.95 0.86 7.04
CA LEU A 23 2.15 -0.57 7.26
C LEU A 23 3.27 -1.14 6.38
N MET A 24 3.28 -0.84 5.09
CA MET A 24 4.29 -1.31 4.12
C MET A 24 5.71 -0.82 4.42
N THR A 25 5.83 0.34 5.05
CA THR A 25 7.12 0.96 5.39
C THR A 25 7.54 0.70 6.85
N GLY A 26 6.83 -0.18 7.56
CA GLY A 26 7.13 -0.50 8.96
C GLY A 26 6.99 0.71 9.89
N GLY A 27 6.11 1.66 9.55
CA GLY A 27 5.91 2.89 10.30
C GLY A 27 6.94 3.99 10.02
N ARG A 28 7.91 3.79 9.11
CA ARG A 28 8.89 4.83 8.73
C ARG A 28 8.21 6.12 8.25
N TYR A 29 7.09 5.97 7.54
CA TYR A 29 6.23 7.07 7.13
C TYR A 29 4.86 6.89 7.78
N GLU A 30 4.51 7.77 8.71
CA GLU A 30 3.29 7.64 9.51
C GLU A 30 2.04 7.92 8.69
N ARG A 31 2.13 8.89 7.76
CA ARG A 31 1.00 9.31 6.93
C ARG A 31 1.43 10.01 5.66
N LEU A 32 0.48 10.15 4.76
CA LEU A 32 0.54 10.96 3.56
C LEU A 32 -0.23 12.26 3.79
N GLU A 33 0.28 13.35 3.25
CA GLU A 33 -0.36 14.66 3.23
C GLU A 33 -0.37 15.19 1.80
N VAL A 34 -1.43 15.91 1.44
CA VAL A 34 -1.43 16.75 0.24
C VAL A 34 -0.93 18.12 0.67
N ASP A 35 0.12 18.58 0.01
CA ASP A 35 0.72 19.90 0.16
C ASP A 35 0.54 20.67 -1.16
N GLU A 36 0.89 21.95 -1.19
CA GLU A 36 0.81 22.80 -2.38
C GLU A 36 2.21 23.29 -2.78
N GLU A 37 2.60 23.02 -4.02
CA GLU A 37 3.79 23.60 -4.63
C GLU A 37 3.35 24.57 -5.72
N GLY A 38 3.25 25.86 -5.35
CA GLY A 38 2.54 26.85 -6.14
C GLY A 38 1.04 26.52 -6.22
N ASP A 39 0.50 26.47 -7.42
CA ASP A 39 -0.91 26.09 -7.66
C ASP A 39 -1.09 24.57 -7.92
N THR A 40 -0.04 23.76 -7.71
CA THR A 40 -0.08 22.31 -7.96
C THR A 40 -0.14 21.52 -6.66
N PRO A 41 -1.18 20.69 -6.44
CA PRO A 41 -1.22 19.81 -5.29
C PRO A 41 -0.16 18.69 -5.45
N VAL A 42 0.67 18.51 -4.42
CA VAL A 42 1.72 17.49 -4.38
C VAL A 42 1.51 16.57 -3.18
N LEU A 43 1.80 15.29 -3.36
CA LEU A 43 1.70 14.31 -2.28
C LEU A 43 3.04 14.22 -1.55
N ARG A 44 3.02 14.32 -0.22
CA ARG A 44 4.20 14.18 0.63
C ARG A 44 3.97 13.10 1.67
N ALA A 45 5.02 12.33 1.97
CA ALA A 45 5.01 11.42 3.09
C ALA A 45 5.65 12.07 4.32
N VAL A 46 5.03 11.88 5.47
CA VAL A 46 5.45 12.44 6.75
C VAL A 46 6.07 11.33 7.60
N GLN A 47 7.29 11.55 8.07
CA GLN A 47 8.00 10.66 8.99
C GLN A 47 7.61 10.98 10.45
N GLY A 48 7.96 10.09 11.39
CA GLY A 48 7.57 10.27 12.81
C GLY A 48 8.24 11.45 13.52
N ASP A 49 9.30 12.02 12.96
CA ASP A 49 9.91 13.27 13.41
C ASP A 49 9.26 14.53 12.77
N GLY A 50 8.23 14.35 11.94
CA GLY A 50 7.53 15.40 11.22
C GLY A 50 8.20 15.82 9.90
N VAL A 51 9.32 15.22 9.51
CA VAL A 51 9.97 15.51 8.23
C VAL A 51 9.07 15.08 7.07
N ARG A 52 8.83 16.02 6.15
CA ARG A 52 8.07 15.79 4.92
C ARG A 52 9.02 15.45 3.78
N LYS A 53 8.73 14.36 3.06
CA LYS A 53 9.44 13.98 1.84
C LYS A 53 8.50 13.93 0.66
N GLY A 54 8.87 14.59 -0.43
CA GLY A 54 8.26 14.36 -1.74
C GLY A 54 8.63 12.97 -2.28
N ILE A 55 7.89 12.53 -3.28
CA ILE A 55 8.04 11.21 -3.89
C ILE A 55 9.41 11.08 -4.56
N GLU A 56 9.88 12.14 -5.20
CA GLU A 56 11.18 12.27 -5.85
C GLU A 56 12.37 12.10 -4.89
N ALA A 57 12.16 12.29 -3.58
CA ALA A 57 13.17 12.08 -2.55
C ALA A 57 13.12 10.67 -1.92
N MET A 58 12.24 9.80 -2.41
CA MET A 58 12.14 8.39 -2.01
C MET A 58 13.01 7.53 -2.90
N GLY A 59 13.58 6.45 -2.35
CA GLY A 59 14.23 5.43 -3.19
C GLY A 59 13.18 4.61 -3.95
N ASP A 60 13.57 4.03 -5.08
CA ASP A 60 12.68 3.31 -6.02
C ASP A 60 11.71 2.35 -5.31
N GLY A 61 12.21 1.45 -4.46
CA GLY A 61 11.35 0.49 -3.75
C GLY A 61 10.36 1.13 -2.76
N THR A 62 10.63 2.33 -2.23
CA THR A 62 9.68 3.05 -1.38
C THR A 62 8.62 3.77 -2.22
N SER A 63 9.00 4.28 -3.39
CA SER A 63 8.04 4.83 -4.36
C SER A 63 7.08 3.75 -4.86
N ASP A 64 7.58 2.55 -5.16
CA ASP A 64 6.75 1.40 -5.56
C ASP A 64 5.73 1.03 -4.48
N GLN A 65 6.14 1.00 -3.21
CA GLN A 65 5.24 0.78 -2.07
C GLN A 65 4.17 1.87 -1.97
N LEU A 66 4.52 3.14 -2.22
CA LEU A 66 3.55 4.23 -2.23
C LEU A 66 2.50 4.06 -3.35
N TYR A 67 2.93 3.70 -4.55
CA TYR A 67 2.01 3.44 -5.66
C TYR A 67 1.09 2.24 -5.38
N LEU A 68 1.61 1.18 -4.78
CA LEU A 68 0.79 0.04 -4.36
C LEU A 68 -0.23 0.46 -3.28
N ALA A 69 0.19 1.22 -2.27
CA ALA A 69 -0.69 1.71 -1.22
C ALA A 69 -1.83 2.58 -1.77
N LEU A 70 -1.55 3.46 -2.73
CA LEU A 70 -2.56 4.27 -3.42
C LEU A 70 -3.56 3.40 -4.21
N ARG A 71 -3.07 2.36 -4.90
CA ARG A 71 -3.95 1.42 -5.63
C ARG A 71 -4.84 0.63 -4.68
N LEU A 72 -4.31 0.11 -3.58
CA LEU A 72 -5.09 -0.59 -2.57
C LEU A 72 -6.15 0.34 -1.97
N ALA A 73 -5.78 1.57 -1.62
CA ALA A 73 -6.71 2.57 -1.09
C ALA A 73 -7.86 2.86 -2.07
N ALA A 74 -7.57 3.01 -3.36
CA ALA A 74 -8.59 3.20 -4.37
C ALA A 74 -9.55 2.02 -4.44
N LEU A 75 -9.02 0.80 -4.51
CA LEU A 75 -9.84 -0.41 -4.53
C LEU A 75 -10.72 -0.54 -3.28
N ASP A 76 -10.16 -0.25 -2.11
CA ASP A 76 -10.86 -0.35 -0.83
C ASP A 76 -12.03 0.66 -0.75
N LEU A 77 -11.84 1.89 -1.22
CA LEU A 77 -12.90 2.88 -1.30
C LEU A 77 -14.00 2.51 -2.31
N HIS A 78 -13.67 1.77 -3.36
CA HIS A 78 -14.64 1.32 -4.36
C HIS A 78 -15.40 0.05 -3.98
N ARG A 79 -14.98 -0.69 -2.94
CA ARG A 79 -15.61 -1.94 -2.49
C ARG A 79 -17.06 -1.79 -2.09
N THR A 80 -17.46 -0.65 -1.52
CA THR A 80 -18.84 -0.45 -1.06
C THR A 80 -19.86 -0.37 -2.20
N SER A 81 -19.41 -0.18 -3.44
CA SER A 81 -20.27 0.07 -4.59
C SER A 81 -20.26 -1.04 -5.65
N HIS A 82 -19.43 -2.08 -5.48
CA HIS A 82 -19.22 -3.12 -6.48
C HIS A 82 -19.05 -4.50 -5.83
N PRO A 83 -19.37 -5.60 -6.54
CA PRO A 83 -19.04 -6.94 -6.07
C PRO A 83 -17.53 -7.09 -5.82
N GLN A 84 -17.16 -7.82 -4.77
CA GLN A 84 -15.77 -8.04 -4.38
C GLN A 84 -15.04 -8.83 -5.48
N MET A 85 -14.16 -8.15 -6.21
CA MET A 85 -13.30 -8.78 -7.22
C MET A 85 -11.98 -9.22 -6.58
N PRO A 86 -11.42 -10.38 -6.98
CA PRO A 86 -10.11 -10.80 -6.53
C PRO A 86 -9.04 -9.83 -7.05
N LEU A 87 -8.09 -9.47 -6.18
CA LEU A 87 -6.88 -8.73 -6.56
C LEU A 87 -5.80 -9.73 -6.99
N ILE A 88 -5.27 -9.57 -8.19
CA ILE A 88 -4.18 -10.39 -8.72
C ILE A 88 -2.94 -9.52 -8.85
N LEU A 89 -1.83 -9.97 -8.26
CA LEU A 89 -0.54 -9.30 -8.25
C LEU A 89 0.52 -10.23 -8.82
N ASP A 90 1.29 -9.77 -9.79
CA ASP A 90 2.36 -10.53 -10.44
C ASP A 90 3.71 -9.87 -10.13
N ASP A 91 4.60 -10.63 -9.47
CA ASP A 91 5.95 -10.21 -9.04
C ASP A 91 6.04 -8.85 -8.32
N VAL A 92 4.98 -8.49 -7.58
CA VAL A 92 4.88 -7.21 -6.85
C VAL A 92 5.95 -7.01 -5.77
N LEU A 93 6.60 -8.09 -5.31
CA LEU A 93 7.60 -8.09 -4.23
C LEU A 93 9.05 -8.16 -4.75
N ILE A 94 9.26 -8.16 -6.08
CA ILE A 94 10.57 -8.42 -6.70
C ILE A 94 11.70 -7.47 -6.26
N THR A 95 11.37 -6.20 -5.94
CA THR A 95 12.34 -5.18 -5.51
C THR A 95 12.44 -5.03 -3.99
N SER A 96 11.71 -5.83 -3.22
CA SER A 96 11.63 -5.73 -1.76
C SER A 96 12.54 -6.74 -1.06
N ASP A 97 13.28 -6.28 -0.04
CA ASP A 97 13.92 -7.17 0.92
C ASP A 97 12.88 -7.92 1.78
N ASP A 98 13.33 -8.88 2.60
CA ASP A 98 12.44 -9.73 3.41
C ASP A 98 11.57 -8.93 4.40
N GLU A 99 12.11 -7.88 5.01
CA GLU A 99 11.38 -7.04 5.96
C GLU A 99 10.27 -6.26 5.27
N ARG A 100 10.60 -5.62 4.13
CA ARG A 100 9.62 -4.93 3.29
C ARG A 100 8.57 -5.89 2.75
N SER A 101 8.98 -7.07 2.29
CA SER A 101 8.08 -8.11 1.79
C SER A 101 7.11 -8.56 2.88
N ALA A 102 7.58 -8.80 4.10
CA ALA A 102 6.75 -9.10 5.26
C ALA A 102 5.71 -8.00 5.54
N ASN A 103 6.13 -6.74 5.50
CA ASN A 103 5.23 -5.60 5.72
C ASN A 103 4.18 -5.43 4.62
N ILE A 104 4.57 -5.62 3.35
CA ILE A 104 3.63 -5.60 2.22
C ILE A 104 2.65 -6.78 2.33
N LEU A 105 3.12 -7.98 2.67
CA LEU A 105 2.25 -9.15 2.86
C LEU A 105 1.21 -8.92 3.96
N ARG A 106 1.57 -8.29 5.09
CA ARG A 106 0.60 -7.89 6.11
C ARG A 106 -0.42 -6.88 5.59
N ALA A 107 0.02 -5.92 4.78
CA ALA A 107 -0.88 -4.94 4.17
C ALA A 107 -1.85 -5.58 3.18
N LEU A 108 -1.37 -6.54 2.38
CA LEU A 108 -2.21 -7.33 1.47
C LEU A 108 -3.15 -8.26 2.21
N ALA A 109 -2.73 -8.87 3.31
CA ALA A 109 -3.59 -9.69 4.17
C ALA A 109 -4.73 -8.85 4.79
N ARG A 110 -4.42 -7.64 5.26
CA ARG A 110 -5.45 -6.68 5.72
C ARG A 110 -6.42 -6.36 4.59
N PHE A 111 -5.91 -6.03 3.41
CA PHE A 111 -6.77 -5.80 2.25
C PHE A 111 -7.62 -7.06 1.96
N ALA A 112 -7.08 -8.26 2.14
CA ALA A 112 -7.76 -9.52 1.87
C ALA A 112 -8.99 -9.79 2.78
N GLU A 113 -9.12 -9.07 3.90
CA GLU A 113 -10.33 -9.14 4.75
C GLU A 113 -11.60 -8.76 3.98
N GLY A 114 -11.48 -7.90 2.96
CA GLY A 114 -12.59 -7.47 2.09
C GLY A 114 -12.64 -8.15 0.72
N GLY A 115 -11.91 -9.25 0.50
CA GLY A 115 -11.91 -10.00 -0.75
C GLY A 115 -10.61 -10.76 -1.01
N GLN A 116 -10.56 -11.62 -2.02
CA GLN A 116 -9.37 -12.46 -2.24
C GLN A 116 -8.18 -11.68 -2.81
N VAL A 117 -6.96 -11.99 -2.36
CA VAL A 117 -5.70 -11.53 -2.97
C VAL A 117 -4.91 -12.75 -3.44
N MET A 118 -4.46 -12.73 -4.69
CA MET A 118 -3.60 -13.75 -5.29
C MET A 118 -2.27 -13.10 -5.68
N ILE A 119 -1.17 -13.67 -5.22
CA ILE A 119 0.18 -13.21 -5.55
C ILE A 119 0.87 -14.31 -6.35
N PHE A 120 1.34 -13.96 -7.53
CA PHE A 120 2.19 -14.79 -8.38
C PHE A 120 3.62 -14.32 -8.20
N THR A 121 4.52 -15.27 -7.94
CA THR A 121 5.93 -14.96 -7.85
C THR A 121 6.81 -16.16 -8.17
N HIS A 122 7.98 -15.90 -8.73
CA HIS A 122 9.03 -16.89 -8.94
C HIS A 122 10.00 -17.01 -7.74
N HIS A 123 9.90 -16.12 -6.76
CA HIS A 123 10.80 -16.08 -5.60
C HIS A 123 10.33 -17.01 -4.47
N ARG A 124 10.88 -18.22 -4.41
CA ARG A 124 10.49 -19.23 -3.39
C ARG A 124 10.68 -18.78 -1.94
N HIS A 125 11.68 -17.94 -1.65
CA HIS A 125 11.94 -17.47 -0.28
C HIS A 125 10.77 -16.65 0.31
N LEU A 126 9.95 -16.02 -0.55
CA LEU A 126 8.77 -15.27 -0.10
C LEU A 126 7.73 -16.15 0.59
N ILE A 127 7.75 -17.46 0.35
CA ILE A 127 6.89 -18.42 1.06
C ILE A 127 7.26 -18.47 2.54
N ASP A 128 8.55 -18.46 2.86
CA ASP A 128 9.03 -18.51 4.25
C ASP A 128 8.76 -17.18 4.95
N VAL A 129 8.96 -16.06 4.25
CA VAL A 129 8.57 -14.72 4.73
C VAL A 129 7.07 -14.67 5.02
N ALA A 130 6.22 -15.15 4.10
CA ALA A 130 4.77 -15.17 4.27
C ALA A 130 4.33 -16.02 5.46
N ARG A 131 4.88 -17.23 5.63
CA ARG A 131 4.60 -18.09 6.78
C ARG A 131 5.07 -17.49 8.10
N GLY A 132 6.11 -16.67 8.08
CA GLY A 132 6.59 -15.97 9.27
C GLY A 132 5.68 -14.86 9.77
N VAL A 133 4.78 -14.34 8.92
CA VAL A 133 3.97 -13.14 9.24
C VAL A 133 2.46 -13.31 9.07
N LEU A 134 2.02 -14.35 8.38
CA LEU A 134 0.62 -14.69 8.15
C LEU A 134 0.27 -16.02 8.82
N ASN A 135 -0.98 -16.16 9.25
CA ASN A 135 -1.48 -17.41 9.81
C ASN A 135 -2.03 -18.34 8.70
N ASP A 136 -2.20 -19.62 9.04
CA ASP A 136 -2.66 -20.67 8.11
C ASP A 136 -4.10 -20.48 7.60
N GLN A 137 -4.91 -19.64 8.25
CA GLN A 137 -6.26 -19.31 7.76
C GLN A 137 -6.24 -18.21 6.69
N THR A 138 -5.19 -17.39 6.66
CA THR A 138 -5.02 -16.28 5.71
C THR A 138 -4.17 -16.68 4.50
N LEU A 139 -3.20 -17.60 4.68
CA LEU A 139 -2.24 -17.98 3.65
C LEU A 139 -2.53 -19.36 3.06
N ALA A 140 -2.71 -19.41 1.74
CA ALA A 140 -2.65 -20.64 0.96
C ALA A 140 -1.49 -20.57 -0.04
N VAL A 141 -0.73 -21.65 -0.17
CA VAL A 141 0.45 -21.73 -1.06
C VAL A 141 0.22 -22.82 -2.10
N HIS A 142 0.36 -22.45 -3.37
CA HIS A 142 0.24 -23.36 -4.50
C HIS A 142 1.52 -23.33 -5.32
N PHE A 143 1.99 -24.51 -5.74
CA PHE A 143 3.09 -24.66 -6.69
C PHE A 143 2.49 -25.03 -8.05
N LEU A 144 2.80 -24.23 -9.07
CA LEU A 144 2.41 -24.45 -10.46
C LEU A 144 3.41 -25.35 -11.18
#